data_AF-A0A950WSG2-F1
#
_entry.id   AF-A0A950WSG2-F1
#
_cell.length_a   1.000
_cell.length_b   1.000
_cell.length_c   1.000
_cell.angle_alpha   90.00
_cell.angle_beta   90.00
_cell.angle_gamma   90.00
#
_symmetry.space_group_name_H-M   'P 1'
#
loop_
_entity.id
_entity.type
_entity.pdbx_description
1 polymer ?
#
loop_
_entity_poly.entity_id
_entity_poly.type
_entity_poly.pdbx_seq_one_letter_code
_entity_poly.pdbx_strand_id
1 'polypeptide(L)'
;MAAGGEAPKPKRVAPRRQRGEPLRAKGRRPTKRAAAGALRTLPTKDKRTDAPVVLSCMGVSVRFGGLAALADVDLLVREGEIVGLIGPNGAGKTTLMECISGFQNVVGGSITCRNQDVLPLLPGQRADLGIGRTLQNVKLFPYLTVTDNVRVALHRHMHHGVLQDAFRLPPAIKEEKAILAEARQLVELIGMQAFAEKFAAELSYGTLRLLELACMLALKPNLLLLDEPASGISQKETEALGPLLLRIREQTGATILMIEHDMPLIMSLSDWVYVLDAGQNLAEGTTDVVQANPAVIEAYLGTPAEQRKVAATAKKRGREDTKRPLLLEVEGLDVFYDTVQVLYGVDLHVRKGERIALLGTNGAGKSTVLKAASGLVPARAGTIRWKGEDVASMQAEAIVRKGLGHVPGGRGLFPTLSVAENLRMGGYIYSSPKEVQEGIERVVNYFPWITERLSQPAGTLSGGELQQLATARALVAQPELLMIDELSLGLAPVVIERLMDTVQRLWEDEDLTILIVEQQASFALGYTDRAYFLEKGEVRYEGSSAGLNERPDLLRSVFLAGASAGFGGS
;
A
#
# COMPACT_ATOMS: atom_id res chain seq x y z
N MET A 1 -64.52 -32.42 19.82
CA MET A 1 -63.77 -32.31 21.10
C MET A 1 -63.19 -30.90 21.13
N ALA A 2 -63.94 -29.92 21.66
CA ALA A 2 -64.00 -29.52 23.08
C ALA A 2 -62.67 -28.87 23.52
N ALA A 3 -62.62 -27.54 23.56
CA ALA A 3 -62.72 -26.67 24.76
C ALA A 3 -61.31 -26.18 25.14
N GLY A 4 -60.99 -24.91 25.40
CA GLY A 4 -61.68 -23.88 26.17
C GLY A 4 -60.72 -23.47 27.30
N GLY A 5 -60.53 -22.16 27.57
CA GLY A 5 -59.77 -21.74 28.76
C GLY A 5 -59.23 -20.30 28.73
N GLU A 6 -60.01 -19.41 29.33
CA GLU A 6 -59.75 -17.99 29.57
C GLU A 6 -58.58 -17.66 30.54
N ALA A 7 -58.17 -16.39 30.48
CA ALA A 7 -57.21 -15.69 31.34
C ALA A 7 -57.65 -15.54 32.81
N PRO A 8 -56.74 -15.01 33.67
CA PRO A 8 -57.11 -13.75 34.35
C PRO A 8 -55.95 -12.74 34.56
N LYS A 9 -56.28 -11.44 34.44
CA LYS A 9 -55.67 -10.28 35.16
C LYS A 9 -56.33 -10.20 36.56
N PRO A 10 -55.89 -9.42 37.60
CA PRO A 10 -55.39 -8.03 37.53
C PRO A 10 -54.44 -7.54 38.68
N LYS A 11 -53.92 -6.30 38.61
CA LYS A 11 -54.29 -5.15 39.50
C LYS A 11 -53.34 -3.93 39.36
N ARG A 12 -53.96 -2.77 39.17
CA ARG A 12 -53.41 -1.41 39.29
C ARG A 12 -53.34 -0.98 40.76
N VAL A 13 -52.37 -0.13 41.13
CA VAL A 13 -52.56 1.01 42.05
C VAL A 13 -51.58 2.15 41.69
N ALA A 14 -52.11 3.34 41.43
CA ALA A 14 -51.44 4.66 41.59
C ALA A 14 -52.03 5.31 42.87
N PRO A 15 -51.43 6.32 43.56
CA PRO A 15 -51.23 7.69 43.03
C PRO A 15 -49.93 8.36 43.59
N ARG A 16 -49.50 9.60 43.27
CA ARG A 16 -50.11 10.89 43.62
C ARG A 16 -49.23 12.05 43.09
N ARG A 17 -49.90 13.10 42.61
CA ARG A 17 -49.36 14.41 42.19
C ARG A 17 -48.78 15.21 43.36
N GLN A 18 -47.80 16.08 43.09
CA GLN A 18 -47.82 17.45 43.61
C GLN A 18 -47.21 18.45 42.61
N ARG A 19 -47.93 19.56 42.45
CA ARG A 19 -47.61 20.76 41.65
C ARG A 19 -46.66 21.67 42.43
N GLY A 20 -45.81 22.40 41.71
CA GLY A 20 -45.10 23.58 42.21
C GLY A 20 -44.51 24.32 41.01
N GLU A 21 -45.13 25.43 40.64
CA GLU A 21 -44.82 26.28 39.48
C GLU A 21 -43.83 27.42 39.90
N PRO A 22 -43.53 28.44 39.08
CA PRO A 22 -42.23 28.68 38.46
C PRO A 22 -41.46 29.90 39.05
N LEU A 23 -40.16 30.03 38.75
CA LEU A 23 -39.44 31.28 38.93
C LEU A 23 -38.75 31.74 37.64
N ARG A 24 -39.21 32.91 37.20
CA ARG A 24 -38.83 33.67 36.02
C ARG A 24 -37.95 34.83 36.49
N ALA A 25 -36.78 35.05 35.89
CA ALA A 25 -36.07 36.33 35.92
C ALA A 25 -35.31 36.49 34.58
N LYS A 26 -35.82 37.32 33.66
CA LYS A 26 -35.30 38.68 33.33
C LYS A 26 -33.80 38.61 32.99
N GLY A 27 -33.36 38.71 31.74
CA GLY A 27 -33.68 39.72 30.73
C GLY A 27 -32.49 40.66 30.57
N ARG A 28 -31.72 40.53 29.48
CA ARG A 28 -30.85 41.58 28.94
C ARG A 28 -30.33 41.24 27.53
N ARG A 29 -30.82 41.97 26.54
CA ARG A 29 -30.15 42.39 25.28
C ARG A 29 -30.42 43.91 25.18
N PRO A 30 -29.71 44.72 24.37
CA PRO A 30 -28.69 44.38 23.37
C PRO A 30 -27.43 45.29 23.41
N THR A 31 -26.36 44.95 22.68
CA THR A 31 -25.53 45.95 21.96
C THR A 31 -24.90 45.32 20.70
N LYS A 32 -25.09 45.98 19.56
CA LYS A 32 -24.45 45.71 18.26
C LYS A 32 -23.09 46.42 18.16
N ARG A 33 -22.21 45.88 17.29
CA ARG A 33 -20.89 46.31 16.75
C ARG A 33 -19.75 45.43 17.28
N ALA A 34 -18.79 44.96 16.49
CA ALA A 34 -18.47 45.10 15.07
C ALA A 34 -17.62 43.89 14.63
N ALA A 35 -17.48 43.71 13.33
CA ALA A 35 -16.64 42.71 12.69
C ALA A 35 -15.15 42.85 13.07
N ALA A 36 -14.50 41.71 13.29
CA ALA A 36 -13.08 41.48 13.02
C ALA A 36 -12.85 39.95 12.99
N GLY A 37 -12.23 39.47 11.92
CA GLY A 37 -12.02 38.05 11.66
C GLY A 37 -11.16 37.36 12.72
N ALA A 38 -11.52 36.11 13.02
CA ALA A 38 -10.68 35.17 13.73
C ALA A 38 -10.90 33.79 13.13
N LEU A 39 -9.79 33.08 12.89
CA LEU A 39 -9.70 31.82 12.18
C LEU A 39 -10.79 30.83 12.61
N ARG A 40 -11.41 30.21 11.61
CA ARG A 40 -12.36 29.11 11.78
C ARG A 40 -11.60 27.94 12.41
N THR A 41 -11.79 27.74 13.72
CA THR A 41 -11.31 26.57 14.45
C THR A 41 -11.85 25.31 13.77
N LEU A 42 -10.94 24.42 13.35
CA LEU A 42 -11.28 23.10 12.81
C LEU A 42 -12.17 22.34 13.81
N PRO A 43 -13.19 21.59 13.34
CA PRO A 43 -14.05 20.83 14.23
C PRO A 43 -13.22 19.77 14.98
N THR A 44 -13.46 19.65 16.28
CA THR A 44 -12.94 18.58 17.13
C THR A 44 -13.43 17.23 16.61
N LYS A 45 -12.49 16.36 16.18
CA LYS A 45 -12.69 15.02 15.59
C LYS A 45 -13.26 13.97 16.57
N ASP A 46 -14.23 14.31 17.41
CA ASP A 46 -14.86 13.35 18.34
C ASP A 46 -16.23 12.83 17.86
N LYS A 47 -16.81 13.40 16.80
CA LYS A 47 -18.11 12.98 16.26
C LYS A 47 -18.09 12.93 14.74
N ARG A 48 -18.54 11.79 14.20
CA ARG A 48 -18.82 11.62 12.78
C ARG A 48 -19.87 12.63 12.33
N THR A 49 -19.76 13.13 11.09
CA THR A 49 -20.67 14.16 10.59
C THR A 49 -22.13 13.66 10.55
N ASP A 50 -23.10 14.54 10.81
CA ASP A 50 -24.53 14.24 10.64
C ASP A 50 -25.00 14.45 9.17
N ALA A 51 -24.06 14.63 8.24
CA ALA A 51 -24.35 14.89 6.84
C ALA A 51 -25.04 13.68 6.17
N PRO A 52 -25.81 13.90 5.08
CA PRO A 52 -26.48 12.82 4.36
C PRO A 52 -25.49 11.76 3.86
N VAL A 53 -25.94 10.50 3.78
CA VAL A 53 -25.14 9.40 3.22
C VAL A 53 -25.10 9.54 1.69
N VAL A 54 -23.90 9.63 1.14
CA VAL A 54 -23.65 9.67 -0.31
C VAL A 54 -23.45 8.27 -0.86
N LEU A 55 -22.72 7.41 -0.15
CA LEU A 55 -22.51 6.00 -0.52
C LEU A 55 -22.87 5.10 0.65
N SER A 56 -23.63 4.05 0.37
CA SER A 56 -23.92 2.96 1.31
C SER A 56 -23.68 1.61 0.64
N CYS A 57 -22.75 0.86 1.22
CA CYS A 57 -22.51 -0.56 0.97
C CYS A 57 -23.06 -1.32 2.17
N MET A 58 -23.98 -2.25 1.93
CA MET A 58 -24.57 -3.09 2.98
C MET A 58 -24.45 -4.56 2.61
N GLY A 59 -23.75 -5.35 3.41
CA GLY A 59 -23.58 -6.79 3.24
C GLY A 59 -22.91 -7.18 1.92
N VAL A 60 -21.98 -6.37 1.41
CA VAL A 60 -21.37 -6.58 0.09
C VAL A 60 -20.49 -7.84 0.12
N SER A 61 -20.85 -8.81 -0.72
CA SER A 61 -20.21 -10.13 -0.78
C SER A 61 -19.74 -10.45 -2.20
N VAL A 62 -18.50 -10.93 -2.35
CA VAL A 62 -17.85 -11.29 -3.62
C VAL A 62 -17.10 -12.61 -3.49
N ARG A 63 -17.22 -13.48 -4.49
CA ARG A 63 -16.55 -14.78 -4.54
C ARG A 63 -15.80 -15.01 -5.85
N PHE A 64 -14.59 -15.56 -5.76
CA PHE A 64 -13.78 -15.99 -6.91
C PHE A 64 -13.42 -17.46 -6.78
N GLY A 65 -13.91 -18.32 -7.68
CA GLY A 65 -13.46 -19.73 -7.76
C GLY A 65 -13.57 -20.53 -6.45
N GLY A 66 -14.44 -20.13 -5.51
CA GLY A 66 -14.61 -20.73 -4.18
C GLY A 66 -14.07 -19.90 -3.01
N LEU A 67 -13.22 -18.92 -3.25
CA LEU A 67 -12.70 -17.99 -2.24
C LEU A 67 -13.65 -16.80 -2.04
N ALA A 68 -14.05 -16.52 -0.80
CA ALA A 68 -14.77 -15.28 -0.46
C ALA A 68 -13.76 -14.12 -0.38
N ALA A 69 -13.79 -13.23 -1.38
CA ALA A 69 -12.94 -12.04 -1.40
C ALA A 69 -13.54 -10.89 -0.59
N LEU A 70 -14.87 -10.82 -0.53
CA LEU A 70 -15.62 -9.97 0.40
C LEU A 70 -16.74 -10.81 1.01
N ALA A 71 -16.94 -10.69 2.32
CA ALA A 71 -17.98 -11.37 3.06
C ALA A 71 -18.72 -10.36 3.94
N ASP A 72 -19.91 -9.98 3.47
CA ASP A 72 -20.86 -9.11 4.16
C ASP A 72 -20.25 -7.76 4.61
N VAL A 73 -19.53 -7.10 3.69
CA VAL A 73 -18.86 -5.83 3.97
C VAL A 73 -19.85 -4.66 3.98
N ASP A 74 -19.82 -3.91 5.08
CA ASP A 74 -20.60 -2.69 5.32
C ASP A 74 -19.70 -1.45 5.26
N LEU A 75 -20.13 -0.41 4.55
CA LEU A 75 -19.42 0.87 4.52
C LEU A 75 -20.40 2.00 4.18
N LEU A 76 -20.31 3.09 4.94
CA LEU A 76 -21.04 4.33 4.71
C LEU A 76 -20.06 5.48 4.46
N VAL A 77 -20.38 6.35 3.50
CA VAL A 77 -19.66 7.62 3.25
C VAL A 77 -20.67 8.76 3.26
N ARG A 78 -20.41 9.80 4.05
CA ARG A 78 -21.29 10.98 4.17
C ARG A 78 -20.78 12.15 3.35
N GLU A 79 -21.70 13.04 2.99
CA GLU A 79 -21.39 14.21 2.15
C GLU A 79 -20.30 15.08 2.77
N GLY A 80 -19.26 15.37 1.97
CA GLY A 80 -18.10 16.17 2.37
C GLY A 80 -17.13 15.47 3.32
N GLU A 81 -17.31 14.18 3.59
CA GLU A 81 -16.40 13.35 4.40
C GLU A 81 -15.23 12.86 3.54
N ILE A 82 -14.02 12.82 4.12
CA ILE A 82 -12.90 12.01 3.61
C ILE A 82 -12.88 10.69 4.38
N VAL A 83 -13.26 9.61 3.71
CA VAL A 83 -13.26 8.28 4.29
C VAL A 83 -12.02 7.51 3.81
N GLY A 84 -11.23 7.02 4.75
CA GLY A 84 -10.11 6.10 4.49
C GLY A 84 -10.57 4.65 4.54
N LEU A 85 -10.11 3.84 3.60
CA LEU A 85 -10.27 2.39 3.61
C LEU A 85 -8.89 1.75 3.74
N ILE A 86 -8.62 1.16 4.90
CA ILE A 86 -7.36 0.48 5.21
C ILE A 86 -7.58 -1.02 5.43
N GLY A 87 -6.50 -1.76 5.46
CA GLY A 87 -6.44 -3.21 5.65
C GLY A 87 -5.12 -3.78 5.12
N PRO A 88 -4.68 -4.95 5.60
CA PRO A 88 -3.51 -5.64 5.06
C PRO A 88 -3.68 -5.96 3.56
N ASN A 89 -2.59 -6.37 2.92
CA ASN A 89 -2.64 -6.81 1.51
C ASN A 89 -3.61 -7.99 1.38
N GLY A 90 -4.44 -8.00 0.33
CA GLY A 90 -5.45 -9.05 0.16
C GLY A 90 -6.71 -8.92 1.03
N ALA A 91 -6.85 -7.86 1.84
CA ALA A 91 -8.06 -7.63 2.65
C ALA A 91 -9.34 -7.29 1.84
N GLY A 92 -9.26 -7.16 0.51
CA GLY A 92 -10.42 -6.89 -0.36
C GLY A 92 -10.69 -5.41 -0.66
N LYS A 93 -9.81 -4.47 -0.29
CA LYS A 93 -9.99 -3.02 -0.50
C LYS A 93 -10.25 -2.66 -1.96
N THR A 94 -9.34 -3.06 -2.87
CA THR A 94 -9.46 -2.80 -4.31
C THR A 94 -10.69 -3.49 -4.90
N THR A 95 -11.00 -4.71 -4.45
CA THR A 95 -12.21 -5.45 -4.84
C THR A 95 -13.47 -4.67 -4.46
N LEU A 96 -13.52 -4.05 -3.28
CA LEU A 96 -14.63 -3.21 -2.87
C LEU A 96 -14.75 -1.96 -3.77
N MET A 97 -13.63 -1.32 -4.10
CA MET A 97 -13.63 -0.19 -5.05
C MET A 97 -14.11 -0.58 -6.44
N GLU A 98 -13.75 -1.76 -6.93
CA GLU A 98 -14.25 -2.32 -8.20
C GLU A 98 -15.75 -2.60 -8.15
N CYS A 99 -16.28 -3.08 -7.02
CA CYS A 99 -17.71 -3.27 -6.83
C CYS A 99 -18.47 -1.94 -6.83
N ILE A 100 -17.92 -0.89 -6.21
CA ILE A 100 -18.55 0.45 -6.18
C ILE A 100 -18.53 1.09 -7.58
N SER A 101 -17.44 0.93 -8.32
CA SER A 101 -17.28 1.51 -9.66
C SER A 101 -17.89 0.67 -10.79
N GLY A 102 -18.34 -0.56 -10.51
CA GLY A 102 -19.06 -1.42 -11.46
C GLY A 102 -18.18 -2.29 -12.35
N PHE A 103 -16.90 -2.44 -12.01
CA PHE A 103 -15.98 -3.35 -12.72
C PHE A 103 -16.02 -4.79 -12.19
N GLN A 104 -16.53 -4.98 -10.97
CA GLN A 104 -16.70 -6.29 -10.36
C GLN A 104 -18.16 -6.52 -9.96
N ASN A 105 -18.66 -7.73 -10.23
CA ASN A 105 -20.01 -8.13 -9.85
C ASN A 105 -20.07 -8.54 -8.39
N VAL A 106 -21.16 -8.12 -7.74
CA VAL A 106 -21.49 -8.44 -6.35
C VAL A 106 -22.42 -9.65 -6.32
N VAL A 107 -22.15 -10.62 -5.44
CA VAL A 107 -22.92 -11.87 -5.29
C VAL A 107 -24.05 -11.72 -4.26
N GLY A 108 -23.86 -10.84 -3.27
CA GLY A 108 -24.85 -10.54 -2.23
C GLY A 108 -24.62 -9.16 -1.62
N GLY A 109 -25.68 -8.58 -1.05
CA GLY A 109 -25.67 -7.23 -0.50
C GLY A 109 -26.29 -6.18 -1.43
N SER A 110 -26.10 -4.92 -1.06
CA SER A 110 -26.56 -3.76 -1.84
C SER A 110 -25.52 -2.64 -1.84
N ILE A 111 -25.44 -1.90 -2.94
CA ILE A 111 -24.65 -0.68 -3.04
C ILE A 111 -25.57 0.42 -3.53
N THR A 112 -25.77 1.45 -2.73
CA THR A 112 -26.54 2.63 -3.13
C THR A 112 -25.68 3.88 -3.11
N CYS A 113 -25.83 4.72 -4.13
CA CYS A 113 -25.23 6.04 -4.21
C CYS A 113 -26.36 7.07 -4.30
N ARG A 114 -26.40 8.04 -3.38
CA ARG A 114 -27.46 9.06 -3.28
C ARG A 114 -28.88 8.46 -3.30
N ASN A 115 -29.08 7.36 -2.57
CA ASN A 115 -30.31 6.58 -2.48
C ASN A 115 -30.73 5.84 -3.78
N GLN A 116 -29.83 5.73 -4.77
CA GLN A 116 -30.05 4.94 -5.97
C GLN A 116 -29.19 3.69 -5.97
N ASP A 117 -29.79 2.53 -6.22
CA ASP A 117 -29.06 1.27 -6.38
C ASP A 117 -28.16 1.33 -7.63
N VAL A 118 -26.86 1.09 -7.42
CA VAL A 118 -25.86 1.16 -8.49
C VAL A 118 -25.53 -0.21 -9.06
N LEU A 119 -25.91 -1.32 -8.40
CA LEU A 119 -25.62 -2.68 -8.88
C LEU A 119 -26.06 -2.94 -10.33
N PRO A 120 -27.26 -2.54 -10.79
CA PRO A 120 -27.68 -2.79 -12.17
C PRO A 120 -27.02 -1.84 -13.19
N LEU A 121 -26.28 -0.83 -12.74
CA LEU A 121 -25.73 0.23 -13.59
C LEU A 121 -24.33 -0.13 -14.09
N LEU A 122 -24.10 0.12 -15.37
CA LEU A 122 -22.77 0.02 -15.99
C LEU A 122 -21.82 1.11 -15.45
N PRO A 123 -20.49 0.92 -15.53
CA PRO A 123 -19.51 1.91 -15.04
C PRO A 123 -19.75 3.33 -15.56
N GLY A 124 -20.10 3.50 -16.83
CA GLY A 124 -20.41 4.82 -17.41
C GLY A 124 -21.66 5.47 -16.82
N GLN A 125 -22.68 4.68 -16.48
CA GLN A 125 -23.91 5.17 -15.83
C GLN A 125 -23.67 5.50 -14.36
N ARG A 126 -22.75 4.80 -13.70
CA ARG A 126 -22.30 5.15 -12.35
C ARG A 126 -21.53 6.47 -12.33
N ALA A 127 -20.72 6.72 -13.36
CA ALA A 127 -20.09 8.02 -13.56
C ALA A 127 -21.13 9.15 -13.74
N ASP A 128 -22.26 8.88 -14.42
CA ASP A 128 -23.38 9.84 -14.53
C ASP A 128 -24.05 10.17 -13.19
N LEU A 129 -23.98 9.26 -12.22
CA LEU A 129 -24.43 9.54 -10.84
C LEU A 129 -23.41 10.35 -10.03
N GLY A 130 -22.27 10.71 -10.64
CA GLY A 130 -21.21 11.47 -10.00
C GLY A 130 -20.19 10.61 -9.25
N ILE A 131 -20.06 9.33 -9.58
CA ILE A 131 -18.96 8.47 -9.07
C ILE A 131 -17.75 8.61 -9.99
N GLY A 132 -16.73 9.33 -9.53
CA GLY A 132 -15.44 9.40 -10.21
C GLY A 132 -14.43 8.45 -9.58
N ARG A 133 -13.68 7.68 -10.38
CA ARG A 133 -12.59 6.82 -9.90
C ARG A 133 -11.28 7.07 -10.65
N THR A 134 -10.18 7.27 -9.91
CA THR A 134 -8.82 7.20 -10.49
C THR A 134 -8.40 5.75 -10.73
N LEU A 135 -7.67 5.46 -11.80
CA LEU A 135 -7.21 4.10 -12.10
C LEU A 135 -5.75 3.91 -11.64
N GLN A 136 -5.34 2.68 -11.36
CA GLN A 136 -3.94 2.39 -10.97
C GLN A 136 -2.93 2.76 -12.06
N ASN A 137 -3.33 2.68 -13.34
CA ASN A 137 -2.54 3.15 -14.48
C ASN A 137 -3.19 4.39 -15.08
N VAL A 138 -2.41 5.47 -15.14
CA VAL A 138 -2.83 6.75 -15.71
C VAL A 138 -3.17 6.58 -17.20
N LYS A 139 -4.46 6.71 -17.55
CA LYS A 139 -4.95 6.66 -18.94
C LYS A 139 -5.22 8.07 -19.47
N LEU A 140 -4.15 8.79 -19.77
CA LEU A 140 -4.22 10.14 -20.37
C LEU A 140 -3.86 10.09 -21.85
N PHE A 141 -4.20 11.14 -22.59
CA PHE A 141 -3.78 11.30 -23.99
C PHE A 141 -2.36 11.89 -24.03
N PRO A 142 -1.32 11.09 -24.34
CA PRO A 142 0.07 11.50 -24.18
C PRO A 142 0.46 12.67 -25.09
N TYR A 143 -0.18 12.78 -26.25
CA TYR A 143 0.10 13.79 -27.27
C TYR A 143 -0.84 14.99 -27.22
N LEU A 144 -1.65 15.11 -26.16
CA LEU A 144 -2.42 16.32 -25.87
C LEU A 144 -1.76 17.11 -24.75
N THR A 145 -2.00 18.42 -24.74
CA THR A 145 -1.53 19.28 -23.66
C THR A 145 -2.23 18.95 -22.34
N VAL A 146 -1.69 19.42 -21.21
CA VAL A 146 -2.36 19.36 -19.90
C VAL A 146 -3.77 19.94 -19.99
N THR A 147 -3.90 21.14 -20.56
CA THR A 147 -5.21 21.80 -20.70
C THR A 147 -6.15 21.00 -21.60
N ASP A 148 -5.65 20.45 -22.71
CA ASP A 148 -6.49 19.68 -23.64
C ASP A 148 -6.94 18.34 -23.05
N ASN A 149 -6.12 17.67 -22.25
CA ASN A 149 -6.55 16.47 -21.52
C ASN A 149 -7.75 16.79 -20.61
N VAL A 150 -7.70 17.90 -19.87
CA VAL A 150 -8.83 18.35 -19.03
C VAL A 150 -10.05 18.75 -19.87
N ARG A 151 -9.85 19.42 -21.01
CA ARG A 151 -10.94 19.76 -21.95
C ARG A 151 -11.63 18.52 -22.49
N VAL A 152 -10.87 17.46 -22.82
CA VAL A 152 -11.44 16.18 -23.26
C VAL A 152 -12.29 15.55 -22.15
N ALA A 153 -11.88 15.64 -20.89
CA ALA A 153 -12.70 15.19 -19.77
C ALA A 153 -14.00 16.01 -19.62
N LEU A 154 -13.93 17.33 -19.82
CA LEU A 154 -15.10 18.23 -19.82
C LEU A 154 -16.05 18.02 -21.01
N HIS A 155 -15.60 17.34 -22.07
CA HIS A 155 -16.39 17.09 -23.29
C HIS A 155 -17.73 16.41 -23.00
N ARG A 156 -17.83 15.61 -21.91
CA ARG A 156 -19.08 14.96 -21.48
C ARG A 156 -20.20 15.97 -21.16
N HIS A 157 -19.86 17.20 -20.80
CA HIS A 157 -20.82 18.25 -20.47
C HIS A 157 -21.24 19.11 -21.68
N MET A 158 -20.80 18.76 -22.88
CA MET A 158 -21.17 19.48 -24.10
C MET A 158 -22.51 18.99 -24.66
N HIS A 159 -23.33 19.93 -25.09
CA HIS A 159 -24.69 19.65 -25.57
C HIS A 159 -24.90 19.85 -27.08
N HIS A 160 -23.83 20.02 -27.86
CA HIS A 160 -23.94 20.20 -29.31
C HIS A 160 -23.86 18.89 -30.09
N GLY A 161 -24.58 18.83 -31.22
CA GLY A 161 -24.45 17.77 -32.21
C GLY A 161 -23.31 18.07 -33.19
N VAL A 162 -22.68 17.03 -33.73
CA VAL A 162 -21.54 17.08 -34.68
C VAL A 162 -21.71 18.11 -35.82
N LEU A 163 -22.95 18.34 -36.27
CA LEU A 163 -23.28 19.32 -37.32
C LEU A 163 -23.10 20.77 -36.86
N GLN A 164 -23.41 21.10 -35.61
CA GLN A 164 -23.31 22.48 -35.10
C GLN A 164 -21.85 22.92 -34.94
N ASP A 165 -20.96 21.97 -34.59
CA ASP A 165 -19.50 22.19 -34.55
C ASP A 165 -18.92 22.34 -35.95
N ALA A 166 -19.35 21.49 -36.89
CA ALA A 166 -18.89 21.55 -38.27
C ALA A 166 -19.19 22.91 -38.92
N PHE A 167 -20.33 23.53 -38.58
CA PHE A 167 -20.71 24.86 -39.05
C PHE A 167 -20.26 26.02 -38.14
N ARG A 168 -19.51 25.76 -37.06
CA ARG A 168 -18.99 26.78 -36.12
C ARG A 168 -20.04 27.81 -35.70
N LEU A 169 -21.24 27.35 -35.34
CA LEU A 169 -22.32 28.25 -34.96
C LEU A 169 -21.96 29.04 -33.67
N PRO A 170 -22.45 30.28 -33.49
CA PRO A 170 -22.11 31.11 -32.33
C PRO A 170 -22.32 30.47 -30.94
N PRO A 171 -23.34 29.62 -30.71
CA PRO A 171 -23.50 28.89 -29.44
C PRO A 171 -22.34 27.93 -29.16
N ALA A 172 -21.86 27.19 -30.17
CA ALA A 172 -20.76 26.24 -30.04
C ALA A 172 -19.44 26.95 -29.67
N ILE A 173 -19.16 28.11 -30.29
CA ILE A 173 -17.98 28.94 -29.96
C ILE A 173 -18.05 29.44 -28.50
N LYS A 174 -19.26 29.82 -28.03
CA LYS A 174 -19.44 30.29 -26.66
C LYS A 174 -19.23 29.17 -25.64
N GLU A 175 -19.73 27.98 -25.93
CA GLU A 175 -19.56 26.78 -25.11
C GLU A 175 -18.10 26.32 -25.05
N GLU A 176 -17.41 26.29 -26.20
CA GLU A 176 -15.97 25.95 -26.26
C GLU A 176 -15.12 26.92 -25.42
N LYS A 177 -15.42 28.21 -25.47
CA LYS A 177 -14.76 29.21 -24.61
C LYS A 177 -15.03 28.99 -23.12
N ALA A 178 -16.24 28.58 -22.75
CA ALA A 178 -16.58 28.28 -21.37
C ALA A 178 -15.79 27.05 -20.86
N ILE A 179 -15.66 26.02 -21.68
CA ILE A 179 -14.91 24.80 -21.36
C ILE A 179 -13.41 25.08 -21.23
N LEU A 180 -12.85 25.90 -22.12
CA LEU A 180 -11.46 26.30 -22.00
C LEU A 180 -11.21 27.09 -20.70
N ALA A 181 -12.15 27.95 -20.30
CA ALA A 181 -12.05 28.68 -19.04
C ALA A 181 -12.14 27.73 -17.83
N GLU A 182 -13.07 26.78 -17.86
CA GLU A 182 -13.23 25.78 -16.81
C GLU A 182 -12.03 24.82 -16.71
N ALA A 183 -11.49 24.37 -17.84
CA ALA A 183 -10.27 23.57 -17.88
C ALA A 183 -9.09 24.30 -17.23
N ARG A 184 -8.92 25.60 -17.52
CA ARG A 184 -7.88 26.42 -16.90
C ARG A 184 -8.07 26.58 -15.39
N GLN A 185 -9.31 26.72 -14.93
CA GLN A 185 -9.62 26.77 -13.49
C GLN A 185 -9.25 25.45 -12.79
N LEU A 186 -9.52 24.31 -13.41
CA LEU A 186 -9.13 23.00 -12.86
C LEU A 186 -7.61 22.81 -12.85
N VAL A 187 -6.92 23.24 -13.91
CA VAL A 187 -5.44 23.25 -13.97
C VAL A 187 -4.84 24.17 -12.90
N GLU A 188 -5.50 25.28 -12.59
CA GLU A 188 -5.11 26.17 -11.50
C GLU A 188 -5.35 25.56 -10.12
N LEU A 189 -6.49 24.89 -9.92
CA LEU A 189 -6.83 24.20 -8.67
C LEU A 189 -5.78 23.16 -8.26
N ILE A 190 -5.31 22.36 -9.22
CA ILE A 190 -4.27 21.35 -9.03
C ILE A 190 -2.84 21.92 -9.00
N GLY A 191 -2.66 23.22 -9.25
CA GLY A 191 -1.34 23.87 -9.23
C GLY A 191 -0.44 23.57 -10.44
N MET A 192 -1.01 23.30 -11.62
CA MET A 192 -0.28 22.91 -12.83
C MET A 192 -0.21 24.01 -13.90
N GLN A 193 -0.39 25.28 -13.55
CA GLN A 193 -0.40 26.40 -14.49
C GLN A 193 0.87 26.48 -15.35
N ALA A 194 2.04 26.19 -14.74
CA ALA A 194 3.33 26.19 -15.44
C ALA A 194 3.47 25.08 -16.49
N PHE A 195 2.62 24.06 -16.43
CA PHE A 195 2.61 22.91 -17.33
C PHE A 195 1.42 22.90 -18.29
N ALA A 196 0.53 23.91 -18.23
CA ALA A 196 -0.75 23.95 -18.93
C ALA A 196 -0.68 23.65 -20.44
N GLU A 197 0.39 24.08 -21.09
CA GLU A 197 0.62 23.93 -22.54
C GLU A 197 1.63 22.82 -22.89
N LYS A 198 2.16 22.10 -21.90
CA LYS A 198 3.06 20.95 -22.14
C LYS A 198 2.27 19.70 -22.48
N PHE A 199 2.86 18.84 -23.32
CA PHE A 199 2.29 17.53 -23.62
C PHE A 199 2.36 16.60 -22.40
N ALA A 200 1.33 15.78 -22.21
CA ALA A 200 1.29 14.83 -21.10
C ALA A 200 2.48 13.86 -21.12
N ALA A 201 2.97 13.46 -22.30
CA ALA A 201 4.15 12.59 -22.44
C ALA A 201 5.47 13.18 -21.88
N GLU A 202 5.53 14.50 -21.67
CA GLU A 202 6.73 15.20 -21.14
C GLU A 202 6.70 15.34 -19.61
N LEU A 203 5.61 14.95 -18.96
CA LEU A 203 5.39 15.16 -17.53
C LEU A 203 6.04 14.04 -16.71
N SER A 204 6.48 14.39 -15.50
CA SER A 204 6.86 13.39 -14.50
C SER A 204 5.64 12.56 -14.08
N TYR A 205 5.87 11.38 -13.52
CA TYR A 205 4.79 10.50 -13.08
C TYR A 205 3.88 11.14 -12.02
N GLY A 206 4.44 11.86 -11.04
CA GLY A 206 3.64 12.60 -10.06
C GLY A 206 2.80 13.71 -10.69
N THR A 207 3.35 14.42 -11.68
CA THR A 207 2.60 15.43 -12.42
C THR A 207 1.50 14.82 -13.31
N LEU A 208 1.71 13.63 -13.87
CA LEU A 208 0.67 12.87 -14.58
C LEU A 208 -0.50 12.50 -13.67
N ARG A 209 -0.22 12.13 -12.42
CA ARG A 209 -1.24 11.79 -11.43
C ARG A 209 -2.11 13.00 -11.04
N LEU A 210 -1.49 14.17 -10.92
CA LEU A 210 -2.22 15.42 -10.69
C LEU A 210 -3.12 15.79 -11.88
N LEU A 211 -2.65 15.57 -13.12
CA LEU A 211 -3.46 15.77 -14.32
C LEU A 211 -4.65 14.79 -14.35
N GLU A 212 -4.46 13.52 -14.00
CA GLU A 212 -5.55 12.56 -13.87
C GLU A 212 -6.60 13.04 -12.85
N LEU A 213 -6.16 13.55 -11.70
CA LEU A 213 -7.06 14.12 -10.69
C LEU A 213 -7.88 15.29 -11.25
N ALA A 214 -7.28 16.18 -12.04
CA ALA A 214 -8.03 17.26 -12.70
C ALA A 214 -9.03 16.77 -13.74
N CYS A 215 -8.65 15.77 -14.55
CA CYS A 215 -9.59 15.11 -15.46
C CYS A 215 -10.76 14.47 -14.70
N MET A 216 -10.51 13.91 -13.52
CA MET A 216 -11.57 13.37 -12.67
C MET A 216 -12.48 14.47 -12.10
N LEU A 217 -11.91 15.59 -11.66
CA LEU A 217 -12.69 16.74 -11.17
C LEU A 217 -13.50 17.42 -12.27
N ALA A 218 -13.05 17.34 -13.53
CA ALA A 218 -13.81 17.81 -14.69
C ALA A 218 -15.16 17.08 -14.85
N LEU A 219 -15.29 15.85 -14.33
CA LEU A 219 -16.57 15.12 -14.32
C LEU A 219 -17.55 15.64 -13.26
N LYS A 220 -17.14 16.62 -12.44
CA LYS A 220 -17.90 17.15 -11.30
C LYS A 220 -18.42 16.03 -10.38
N PRO A 221 -17.55 15.12 -9.90
CA PRO A 221 -17.99 13.98 -9.14
C PRO A 221 -18.51 14.41 -7.76
N ASN A 222 -19.62 13.82 -7.35
CA ASN A 222 -20.14 13.92 -5.98
C ASN A 222 -19.34 13.02 -5.02
N LEU A 223 -18.85 11.90 -5.55
CA LEU A 223 -18.01 10.93 -4.84
C LEU A 223 -16.76 10.65 -5.68
N LEU A 224 -15.60 10.97 -5.11
CA LEU A 224 -14.30 10.68 -5.69
C LEU A 224 -13.68 9.47 -5.00
N LEU A 225 -13.41 8.43 -5.78
CA LEU A 225 -12.73 7.22 -5.37
C LEU A 225 -11.25 7.31 -5.76
N LEU A 226 -10.38 7.35 -4.75
CA LEU A 226 -8.93 7.42 -4.94
C LEU A 226 -8.29 6.09 -4.56
N ASP A 227 -7.63 5.45 -5.52
CA ASP A 227 -6.99 4.15 -5.34
C ASP A 227 -5.48 4.35 -5.32
N GLU A 228 -4.88 4.36 -4.12
CA GLU A 228 -3.45 4.58 -3.88
C GLU A 228 -2.89 5.82 -4.60
N PRO A 229 -3.43 7.02 -4.37
CA PRO A 229 -2.98 8.24 -5.06
C PRO A 229 -1.51 8.63 -4.82
N ALA A 230 -0.87 8.16 -3.75
CA ALA A 230 0.55 8.38 -3.42
C ALA A 230 1.49 7.27 -3.92
N SER A 231 0.96 6.22 -4.56
CA SER A 231 1.79 5.13 -5.07
C SER A 231 2.63 5.59 -6.27
N GLY A 232 3.92 5.28 -6.26
CA GLY A 232 4.84 5.56 -7.38
C GLY A 232 5.31 7.02 -7.53
N ILE A 233 4.96 7.92 -6.61
CA ILE A 233 5.41 9.33 -6.61
C ILE A 233 6.44 9.58 -5.51
N SER A 234 7.20 10.68 -5.61
CA SER A 234 8.24 11.00 -4.63
C SER A 234 7.66 11.47 -3.30
N GLN A 235 8.42 11.33 -2.21
CA GLN A 235 7.98 11.74 -0.86
C GLN A 235 7.48 13.19 -0.80
N LYS A 236 8.18 14.12 -1.49
CA LYS A 236 7.76 15.53 -1.56
C LYS A 236 6.42 15.73 -2.25
N GLU A 237 6.10 14.90 -3.25
CA GLU A 237 4.82 14.95 -3.96
C GLU A 237 3.70 14.35 -3.11
N THR A 238 3.96 13.26 -2.39
CA THR A 238 3.02 12.68 -1.40
C THR A 238 2.67 13.68 -0.29
N GLU A 239 3.67 14.40 0.25
CA GLU A 239 3.44 15.45 1.25
C GLU A 239 2.58 16.61 0.72
N ALA A 240 2.72 16.94 -0.57
CA ALA A 240 1.91 17.97 -1.22
C ALA A 240 0.47 17.51 -1.55
N LEU A 241 0.26 16.20 -1.69
CA LEU A 241 -1.05 15.63 -2.04
C LEU A 241 -2.09 15.87 -0.94
N GLY A 242 -1.71 15.77 0.34
CA GLY A 242 -2.65 15.95 1.45
C GLY A 242 -3.32 17.34 1.48
N PRO A 243 -2.54 18.43 1.52
CA PRO A 243 -3.08 19.79 1.41
C PRO A 243 -3.91 20.02 0.15
N LEU A 244 -3.54 19.38 -0.97
CA LEU A 244 -4.29 19.47 -2.22
C LEU A 244 -5.67 18.79 -2.09
N LEU A 245 -5.75 17.59 -1.53
CA LEU A 245 -7.02 16.87 -1.33
C LEU A 245 -7.97 17.63 -0.39
N LEU A 246 -7.44 18.24 0.67
CA LEU A 246 -8.22 19.12 1.54
C LEU A 246 -8.75 20.35 0.78
N ARG A 247 -7.90 21.00 -0.03
CA ARG A 247 -8.30 22.14 -0.87
C ARG A 247 -9.38 21.75 -1.87
N ILE A 248 -9.26 20.59 -2.50
CA ILE A 248 -10.26 20.06 -3.43
C ILE A 248 -11.59 19.90 -2.69
N ARG A 249 -11.62 19.20 -1.56
CA ARG A 249 -12.83 19.05 -0.73
C ARG A 249 -13.44 20.40 -0.36
N GLU A 250 -12.63 21.37 0.07
CA GLU A 250 -13.11 22.68 0.50
C GLU A 250 -13.70 23.53 -0.64
N GLN A 251 -13.11 23.46 -1.84
CA GLN A 251 -13.52 24.29 -2.98
C GLN A 251 -14.62 23.65 -3.82
N THR A 252 -14.65 22.32 -3.94
CA THR A 252 -15.63 21.61 -4.77
C THR A 252 -16.77 20.99 -3.96
N GLY A 253 -16.60 20.82 -2.64
CA GLY A 253 -17.52 20.04 -1.81
C GLY A 253 -17.48 18.54 -2.08
N ALA A 254 -16.45 18.05 -2.79
CA ALA A 254 -16.34 16.64 -3.15
C ALA A 254 -16.24 15.74 -1.90
N THR A 255 -16.99 14.64 -1.94
CA THR A 255 -16.86 13.55 -0.96
C THR A 255 -15.77 12.59 -1.44
N ILE A 256 -14.86 12.17 -0.57
CA ILE A 256 -13.69 11.38 -0.98
C ILE A 256 -13.71 10.04 -0.24
N LEU A 257 -13.61 8.94 -0.98
CA LEU A 257 -13.27 7.62 -0.44
C LEU A 257 -11.90 7.24 -0.99
N MET A 258 -10.92 7.03 -0.12
CA MET A 258 -9.56 6.71 -0.53
C MET A 258 -9.06 5.39 0.05
N ILE A 259 -8.38 4.61 -0.79
CA ILE A 259 -7.50 3.52 -0.36
C ILE A 259 -6.08 4.06 -0.39
N GLU A 260 -5.35 3.84 0.68
CA GLU A 260 -3.94 4.20 0.76
C GLU A 260 -3.16 3.20 1.61
N HIS A 261 -1.87 3.09 1.30
CA HIS A 261 -0.90 2.35 2.10
C HIS A 261 -0.08 3.27 3.00
N ASP A 262 -0.05 4.57 2.68
CA ASP A 262 0.55 5.60 3.51
C ASP A 262 -0.38 5.92 4.71
N MET A 263 -0.09 5.31 5.85
CA MET A 263 -0.82 5.54 7.10
C MET A 263 -0.76 7.01 7.57
N PRO A 264 0.39 7.70 7.56
CA PRO A 264 0.45 9.14 7.83
C PRO A 264 -0.54 9.96 6.98
N LEU A 265 -0.62 9.69 5.68
CA LEU A 265 -1.54 10.39 4.77
C LEU A 265 -3.00 10.12 5.14
N ILE A 266 -3.39 8.85 5.30
CA ILE A 266 -4.77 8.51 5.69
C ILE A 266 -5.13 9.12 7.06
N MET A 267 -4.25 9.01 8.04
CA MET A 267 -4.56 9.43 9.41
C MET A 267 -4.63 10.95 9.53
N SER A 268 -3.88 11.68 8.72
CA SER A 268 -3.94 13.15 8.69
C SER A 268 -5.21 13.66 7.99
N LEU A 269 -5.62 13.00 6.89
CA LEU A 269 -6.70 13.48 6.02
C LEU A 269 -8.08 12.95 6.37
N SER A 270 -8.19 11.69 6.79
CA SER A 270 -9.48 11.03 6.96
C SER A 270 -10.26 11.61 8.16
N ASP A 271 -11.54 11.82 7.92
CA ASP A 271 -12.54 12.12 8.95
C ASP A 271 -13.05 10.82 9.59
N TRP A 272 -13.09 9.73 8.83
CA TRP A 272 -13.49 8.39 9.26
C TRP A 272 -12.68 7.32 8.53
N VAL A 273 -12.40 6.20 9.19
CA VAL A 273 -11.61 5.10 8.64
C VAL A 273 -12.36 3.78 8.83
N TYR A 274 -12.42 2.99 7.77
CA TYR A 274 -12.82 1.58 7.80
C TYR A 274 -11.59 0.70 7.65
N VAL A 275 -11.50 -0.34 8.47
CA VAL A 275 -10.46 -1.35 8.39
C VAL A 275 -11.09 -2.64 7.90
N LEU A 276 -10.59 -3.15 6.77
CA LEU A 276 -10.89 -4.48 6.28
C LEU A 276 -9.79 -5.45 6.67
N ASP A 277 -10.18 -6.66 7.02
CA ASP A 277 -9.27 -7.79 7.16
C ASP A 277 -9.94 -9.05 6.61
N ALA A 278 -9.19 -9.86 5.84
CA ALA A 278 -9.68 -11.06 5.18
C ALA A 278 -11.07 -10.92 4.49
N GLY A 279 -11.35 -9.75 3.89
CA GLY A 279 -12.60 -9.48 3.20
C GLY A 279 -13.79 -9.12 4.10
N GLN A 280 -13.58 -8.78 5.38
CA GLN A 280 -14.61 -8.40 6.35
C GLN A 280 -14.27 -7.09 7.07
N ASN A 281 -15.27 -6.40 7.62
CA ASN A 281 -15.05 -5.24 8.48
C ASN A 281 -14.42 -5.66 9.81
N LEU A 282 -13.20 -5.18 10.06
CA LEU A 282 -12.49 -5.40 11.31
C LEU A 282 -12.80 -4.32 12.34
N ALA A 283 -12.74 -3.06 11.91
CA ALA A 283 -12.97 -1.90 12.77
C ALA A 283 -13.40 -0.70 11.94
N GLU A 284 -14.07 0.24 12.59
CA GLU A 284 -14.39 1.55 12.02
C GLU A 284 -14.32 2.62 13.10
N GLY A 285 -14.01 3.85 12.72
CA GLY A 285 -13.95 4.95 13.68
C GLY A 285 -13.26 6.18 13.13
N THR A 286 -13.06 7.15 14.02
CA THR A 286 -12.09 8.23 13.78
C THR A 286 -10.67 7.66 13.77
N THR A 287 -9.74 8.42 13.23
CA THR A 287 -8.32 8.02 13.11
C THR A 287 -7.74 7.60 14.46
N ASP A 288 -8.07 8.30 15.54
CA ASP A 288 -7.56 8.03 16.88
C ASP A 288 -8.12 6.72 17.46
N VAL A 289 -9.40 6.43 17.20
CA VAL A 289 -10.05 5.18 17.62
C VAL A 289 -9.46 3.99 16.88
N VAL A 290 -9.25 4.11 15.57
CA VAL A 290 -8.67 3.04 14.75
C VAL A 290 -7.21 2.78 15.12
N GLN A 291 -6.42 3.83 15.35
CA GLN A 291 -5.02 3.69 15.78
C GLN A 291 -4.87 3.01 17.14
N ALA A 292 -5.82 3.26 18.06
CA ALA A 292 -5.81 2.65 19.38
C ALA A 292 -6.40 1.22 19.41
N ASN A 293 -6.98 0.75 18.30
CA ASN A 293 -7.69 -0.54 18.27
C ASN A 293 -6.70 -1.72 18.22
N PRO A 294 -6.67 -2.59 19.24
CA PRO A 294 -5.74 -3.73 19.29
C PRO A 294 -5.92 -4.72 18.14
N ALA A 295 -7.16 -4.94 17.67
CA ALA A 295 -7.43 -5.86 16.57
C ALA A 295 -6.88 -5.34 15.24
N VAL A 296 -6.92 -4.02 15.03
CA VAL A 296 -6.30 -3.37 13.86
C VAL A 296 -4.78 -3.52 13.93
N ILE A 297 -4.19 -3.24 15.09
CA ILE A 297 -2.76 -3.45 15.31
C ILE A 297 -2.37 -4.91 15.05
N GLU A 298 -3.17 -5.87 15.54
CA GLU A 298 -2.95 -7.31 15.36
C GLU A 298 -3.10 -7.74 13.89
N ALA A 299 -4.07 -7.24 13.14
CA ALA A 299 -4.20 -7.53 11.70
C ALA A 299 -3.02 -6.99 10.88
N TYR A 300 -2.37 -5.93 11.35
CA TYR A 300 -1.18 -5.34 10.71
C TYR A 300 0.16 -5.91 11.23
N LEU A 301 0.21 -6.41 12.47
CA LEU A 301 1.43 -6.85 13.16
C LEU A 301 1.47 -8.36 13.51
N GLY A 302 0.39 -9.10 13.26
CA GLY A 302 0.20 -10.50 13.66
C GLY A 302 -0.22 -10.67 15.13
N THR A 303 -0.73 -11.86 15.47
CA THR A 303 -1.21 -12.17 16.82
C THR A 303 -0.07 -12.36 17.82
N PRO A 304 -0.26 -12.04 19.12
CA PRO A 304 0.71 -12.37 20.18
C PRO A 304 1.01 -13.87 20.27
N ALA A 305 0.11 -14.74 19.80
CA ALA A 305 0.30 -16.19 19.75
C ALA A 305 1.18 -16.62 18.56
N GLU A 306 1.05 -15.98 17.41
CA GLU A 306 1.98 -16.12 16.28
C GLU A 306 3.36 -15.56 16.65
N GLN A 307 3.40 -14.38 17.26
CA GLN A 307 4.62 -13.82 17.86
C GLN A 307 5.23 -14.75 18.92
N ARG A 308 4.42 -15.48 19.71
CA ARG A 308 4.89 -16.49 20.69
C ARG A 308 5.29 -17.80 20.06
N LYS A 309 4.69 -18.26 18.95
CA LYS A 309 5.17 -19.44 18.20
C LYS A 309 6.51 -19.13 17.57
N VAL A 310 6.67 -17.93 17.00
CA VAL A 310 7.95 -17.39 16.54
C VAL A 310 8.95 -17.30 17.70
N ALA A 311 8.57 -16.69 18.83
CA ALA A 311 9.44 -16.52 19.98
C ALA A 311 9.77 -17.83 20.71
N ALA A 312 8.90 -18.84 20.70
CA ALA A 312 9.16 -20.16 21.27
C ALA A 312 10.08 -21.02 20.38
N THR A 313 10.01 -20.81 19.06
CA THR A 313 10.95 -21.40 18.10
C THR A 313 12.32 -20.72 18.20
N ALA A 314 12.36 -19.40 18.42
CA ALA A 314 13.56 -18.62 18.69
C ALA A 314 14.19 -18.91 20.09
N LYS A 315 13.38 -19.08 21.14
CA LYS A 315 13.87 -19.36 22.51
C LYS A 315 14.54 -20.72 22.65
N LYS A 316 14.26 -21.67 21.76
CA LYS A 316 14.80 -23.03 21.88
C LYS A 316 16.27 -23.16 21.44
N ARG A 317 16.86 -22.14 20.77
CA ARG A 317 18.22 -22.25 20.21
C ARG A 317 19.13 -21.02 20.33
N GLY A 318 18.68 -19.88 20.87
CA GLY A 318 19.50 -18.67 21.05
C GLY A 318 20.65 -18.75 22.09
N ARG A 319 21.17 -19.94 22.43
CA ARG A 319 22.24 -20.11 23.43
C ARG A 319 23.57 -20.64 22.88
N GLU A 320 23.69 -20.85 21.56
CA GLU A 320 24.93 -21.36 20.91
C GLU A 320 25.56 -20.43 19.85
N ASP A 321 25.00 -19.23 19.61
CA ASP A 321 25.21 -18.44 18.37
C ASP A 321 26.60 -17.82 18.13
N THR A 322 27.51 -17.79 19.10
CA THR A 322 28.83 -17.17 18.89
C THR A 322 29.88 -18.10 18.26
N LYS A 323 29.57 -19.39 18.08
CA LYS A 323 30.53 -20.40 17.57
C LYS A 323 30.44 -20.69 16.07
N ARG A 324 29.42 -20.20 15.36
CA ARG A 324 29.26 -20.47 13.93
C ARG A 324 30.17 -19.57 13.09
N PRO A 325 30.75 -20.06 11.98
CA PRO A 325 31.66 -19.28 11.15
C PRO A 325 30.92 -18.10 10.49
N LEU A 326 31.61 -16.97 10.36
CA LEU A 326 31.14 -15.82 9.58
C LEU A 326 31.21 -16.16 8.09
N LEU A 327 30.10 -15.94 7.39
CA LEU A 327 30.03 -16.05 5.93
C LEU A 327 30.18 -14.69 5.26
N LEU A 328 29.44 -13.67 5.73
CA LEU A 328 29.52 -12.32 5.19
C LEU A 328 29.90 -11.35 6.32
N GLU A 329 30.94 -10.57 6.07
CA GLU A 329 31.42 -9.51 6.95
C GLU A 329 31.46 -8.22 6.15
N VAL A 330 30.71 -7.22 6.59
CA VAL A 330 30.71 -5.86 6.05
C VAL A 330 31.15 -4.96 7.19
N GLU A 331 32.26 -4.25 7.01
CA GLU A 331 32.84 -3.36 8.03
C GLU A 331 33.02 -1.95 7.45
N GLY A 332 32.45 -0.94 8.10
CA GLY A 332 32.62 0.47 7.77
C GLY A 332 32.21 0.84 6.34
N LEU A 333 31.18 0.20 5.79
CA LEU A 333 30.80 0.34 4.39
C LEU A 333 30.22 1.72 4.05
N ASP A 334 30.90 2.43 3.15
CA ASP A 334 30.42 3.66 2.52
C ASP A 334 30.11 3.42 1.05
N VAL A 335 28.92 3.85 0.61
CA VAL A 335 28.49 3.73 -0.79
C VAL A 335 27.88 5.04 -1.26
N PHE A 336 28.25 5.43 -2.48
CA PHE A 336 27.82 6.65 -3.15
C PHE A 336 27.16 6.31 -4.49
N TYR A 337 26.11 7.02 -4.83
CA TYR A 337 25.61 7.12 -6.20
C TYR A 337 25.94 8.51 -6.71
N ASP A 338 26.83 8.58 -7.71
CA ASP A 338 27.40 9.82 -8.22
C ASP A 338 28.03 10.67 -7.11
N THR A 339 27.35 11.74 -6.70
CA THR A 339 27.80 12.67 -5.65
C THR A 339 27.08 12.49 -4.32
N VAL A 340 26.06 11.61 -4.26
CA VAL A 340 25.20 11.43 -3.09
C VAL A 340 25.64 10.19 -2.32
N GLN A 341 26.01 10.37 -1.05
CA GLN A 341 26.29 9.27 -0.13
C GLN A 341 24.98 8.63 0.35
N VAL A 342 24.91 7.30 0.28
CA VAL A 342 23.75 6.52 0.71
C VAL A 342 24.04 5.70 1.96
N LEU A 343 25.23 5.12 2.08
CA LEU A 343 25.66 4.38 3.28
C LEU A 343 26.79 5.12 3.99
N TYR A 344 26.74 5.13 5.32
CA TYR A 344 27.65 5.84 6.21
C TYR A 344 28.21 4.85 7.23
N GLY A 345 29.33 4.21 6.91
CA GLY A 345 30.05 3.30 7.79
C GLY A 345 29.22 2.11 8.27
N VAL A 346 28.50 1.44 7.37
CA VAL A 346 27.62 0.33 7.74
C VAL A 346 28.42 -0.93 8.12
N ASP A 347 28.12 -1.48 9.29
CA ASP A 347 28.61 -2.78 9.75
C ASP A 347 27.48 -3.83 9.67
N LEU A 348 27.75 -4.98 9.05
CA LEU A 348 26.79 -6.09 8.96
C LEU A 348 27.52 -7.44 8.90
N HIS A 349 27.11 -8.35 9.77
CA HIS A 349 27.67 -9.68 9.89
C HIS A 349 26.60 -10.76 9.71
N VAL A 350 26.93 -11.81 8.96
CA VAL A 350 26.08 -12.98 8.72
C VAL A 350 26.87 -14.26 9.02
N ARG A 351 26.37 -15.10 9.93
CA ARG A 351 26.96 -16.41 10.24
C ARG A 351 26.27 -17.53 9.48
N LYS A 352 26.98 -18.65 9.30
CA LYS A 352 26.42 -19.83 8.61
C LYS A 352 25.15 -20.35 9.29
N GLY A 353 24.12 -20.63 8.50
CA GLY A 353 22.83 -21.16 8.94
C GLY A 353 22.01 -20.16 9.76
N GLU A 354 22.38 -18.88 9.73
CA GLU A 354 21.67 -17.79 10.38
C GLU A 354 20.57 -17.22 9.46
N ARG A 355 19.43 -16.84 10.04
CA ARG A 355 18.36 -16.12 9.34
C ARG A 355 18.31 -14.70 9.86
N ILE A 356 18.56 -13.72 8.99
CA ILE A 356 18.72 -12.33 9.38
C ILE A 356 17.69 -11.45 8.66
N ALA A 357 17.07 -10.53 9.39
CA ALA A 357 16.28 -9.45 8.82
C ALA A 357 17.12 -8.16 8.76
N LEU A 358 17.16 -7.50 7.60
CA LEU A 358 17.65 -6.13 7.46
C LEU A 358 16.45 -5.22 7.20
N LEU A 359 16.07 -4.46 8.21
CA LEU A 359 14.89 -3.60 8.24
C LEU A 359 15.29 -2.13 8.19
N GLY A 360 14.34 -1.26 7.87
CA GLY A 360 14.60 0.18 7.74
C GLY A 360 13.57 0.89 6.88
N THR A 361 13.55 2.21 6.95
CA THR A 361 12.64 3.06 6.16
C THR A 361 12.97 3.03 4.67
N ASN A 362 12.08 3.58 3.84
CA ASN A 362 12.32 3.76 2.41
C ASN A 362 13.49 4.73 2.21
N GLY A 363 14.43 4.36 1.35
CA GLY A 363 15.66 5.12 1.14
C GLY A 363 16.71 4.96 2.26
N ALA A 364 16.51 4.08 3.25
CA ALA A 364 17.50 3.86 4.31
C ALA A 364 18.83 3.25 3.83
N GLY A 365 18.88 2.69 2.61
CA GLY A 365 20.08 2.07 2.04
C GLY A 365 20.10 0.53 2.05
N LYS A 366 19.00 -0.14 2.43
CA LYS A 366 18.95 -1.61 2.57
C LYS A 366 19.36 -2.35 1.29
N SER A 367 18.72 -2.03 0.16
CA SER A 367 19.06 -2.60 -1.15
C SER A 367 20.47 -2.20 -1.61
N THR A 368 20.99 -1.06 -1.15
CA THR A 368 22.36 -0.62 -1.44
C THR A 368 23.39 -1.50 -0.73
N VAL A 369 23.12 -1.91 0.52
CA VAL A 369 23.97 -2.88 1.25
C VAL A 369 24.05 -4.20 0.48
N LEU A 370 22.91 -4.75 0.05
CA LEU A 370 22.88 -6.00 -0.72
C LEU A 370 23.59 -5.88 -2.07
N LYS A 371 23.36 -4.77 -2.79
CA LYS A 371 24.04 -4.51 -4.07
C LYS A 371 25.55 -4.39 -3.92
N ALA A 372 26.04 -3.74 -2.85
CA ALA A 372 27.46 -3.67 -2.56
C ALA A 372 28.04 -5.04 -2.20
N ALA A 373 27.37 -5.79 -1.33
CA ALA A 373 27.78 -7.15 -0.96
C ALA A 373 27.81 -8.13 -2.14
N SER A 374 26.95 -7.94 -3.15
CA SER A 374 26.95 -8.72 -4.40
C SER A 374 27.89 -8.20 -5.48
N GLY A 375 28.68 -7.14 -5.24
CA GLY A 375 29.57 -6.56 -6.25
C GLY A 375 28.85 -5.86 -7.41
N LEU A 376 27.58 -5.47 -7.22
CA LEU A 376 26.80 -4.72 -8.22
C LEU A 376 27.01 -3.20 -8.12
N VAL A 377 27.44 -2.72 -6.95
CA VAL A 377 27.74 -1.31 -6.68
C VAL A 377 29.07 -1.25 -5.93
N PRO A 378 30.03 -0.42 -6.37
CA PRO A 378 31.32 -0.33 -5.70
C PRO A 378 31.21 0.36 -4.33
N ALA A 379 31.94 -0.17 -3.35
CA ALA A 379 32.18 0.51 -2.09
C ALA A 379 33.23 1.62 -2.27
N ARG A 380 33.00 2.79 -1.65
CA ARG A 380 33.97 3.90 -1.64
C ARG A 380 34.94 3.78 -0.47
N ALA A 381 34.47 3.24 0.65
CA ALA A 381 35.24 2.89 1.83
C ALA A 381 34.61 1.68 2.54
N GLY A 382 35.35 1.11 3.48
CA GLY A 382 34.99 -0.13 4.18
C GLY A 382 35.50 -1.39 3.49
N THR A 383 35.23 -2.53 4.10
CA THR A 383 35.61 -3.85 3.58
C THR A 383 34.43 -4.79 3.54
N ILE A 384 34.38 -5.64 2.50
CA ILE A 384 33.37 -6.68 2.34
C ILE A 384 34.12 -8.00 2.20
N ARG A 385 33.99 -8.90 3.19
CA ARG A 385 34.58 -10.24 3.14
C ARG A 385 33.51 -11.32 3.03
N TRP A 386 33.75 -12.28 2.14
CA TRP A 386 32.97 -13.50 1.99
C TRP A 386 33.83 -14.69 2.39
N LYS A 387 33.44 -15.42 3.45
CA LYS A 387 34.20 -16.52 4.05
C LYS A 387 35.65 -16.13 4.38
N GLY A 388 35.84 -14.90 4.88
CA GLY A 388 37.14 -14.32 5.23
C GLY A 388 37.97 -13.77 4.06
N GLU A 389 37.52 -13.92 2.82
CA GLU A 389 38.18 -13.38 1.62
C GLU A 389 37.57 -12.04 1.24
N ASP A 390 38.39 -11.02 0.96
CA ASP A 390 37.90 -9.73 0.47
C ASP A 390 37.29 -9.88 -0.93
N VAL A 391 36.01 -9.50 -1.07
CA VAL A 391 35.25 -9.59 -2.31
C VAL A 391 34.85 -8.23 -2.88
N ALA A 392 35.26 -7.12 -2.26
CA ALA A 392 34.80 -5.78 -2.64
C ALA A 392 35.15 -5.41 -4.10
N SER A 393 36.24 -5.97 -4.64
CA SER A 393 36.67 -5.76 -6.03
C SER A 393 36.31 -6.90 -6.98
N MET A 394 35.63 -7.94 -6.52
CA MET A 394 35.25 -9.07 -7.37
C MET A 394 34.04 -8.74 -8.25
N GLN A 395 33.99 -9.34 -9.43
CA GLN A 395 32.80 -9.29 -10.26
C GLN A 395 31.68 -10.12 -9.63
N ALA A 396 30.44 -9.66 -9.76
CA ALA A 396 29.25 -10.32 -9.22
C ALA A 396 29.18 -11.82 -9.60
N GLU A 397 29.56 -12.19 -10.82
CA GLU A 397 29.59 -13.59 -11.26
C GLU A 397 30.54 -14.46 -10.40
N ALA A 398 31.72 -13.95 -10.07
CA ALA A 398 32.69 -14.67 -9.23
C ALA A 398 32.17 -14.84 -7.80
N ILE A 399 31.46 -13.84 -7.28
CA ILE A 399 30.82 -13.88 -5.96
C ILE A 399 29.71 -14.94 -5.93
N VAL A 400 28.88 -15.02 -6.98
CA VAL A 400 27.84 -16.04 -7.11
C VAL A 400 28.44 -17.45 -7.18
N ARG A 401 29.53 -17.64 -7.95
CA ARG A 401 30.26 -18.92 -8.01
C ARG A 401 30.83 -19.36 -6.65
N LYS A 402 31.10 -18.41 -5.74
CA LYS A 402 31.55 -18.69 -4.37
C LYS A 402 30.40 -18.97 -3.39
N GLY A 403 29.15 -18.96 -3.86
CA GLY A 403 27.98 -19.36 -3.08
C GLY A 403 27.17 -18.22 -2.46
N LEU A 404 27.33 -16.97 -2.92
CA LEU A 404 26.47 -15.85 -2.50
C LEU A 404 25.42 -15.56 -3.57
N GLY A 405 24.16 -15.88 -3.29
CA GLY A 405 23.01 -15.63 -4.15
C GLY A 405 22.30 -14.34 -3.76
N HIS A 406 21.78 -13.61 -4.76
CA HIS A 406 21.01 -12.39 -4.55
C HIS A 406 19.77 -12.40 -5.46
N VAL A 407 18.59 -12.27 -4.84
CA VAL A 407 17.30 -12.04 -5.50
C VAL A 407 16.97 -10.55 -5.40
N PRO A 408 17.04 -9.78 -6.49
CA PRO A 408 16.73 -8.35 -6.46
C PRO A 408 15.21 -8.09 -6.44
N GLY A 409 14.79 -7.00 -5.81
CA GLY A 409 13.39 -6.60 -5.73
C GLY A 409 12.78 -6.24 -7.08
N GLY A 410 11.62 -6.83 -7.41
CA GLY A 410 10.80 -6.52 -8.59
C GLY A 410 11.47 -6.69 -9.97
N ARG A 411 12.75 -7.07 -10.03
CA ARG A 411 13.57 -7.13 -11.24
C ARG A 411 14.54 -8.29 -11.11
N GLY A 412 14.21 -9.41 -11.73
CA GLY A 412 15.06 -10.59 -11.65
C GLY A 412 14.62 -11.71 -12.57
N LEU A 413 13.81 -11.44 -13.60
CA LEU A 413 13.35 -12.44 -14.55
C LEU A 413 13.35 -11.85 -15.95
N PHE A 414 13.50 -12.72 -16.94
CA PHE A 414 13.36 -12.37 -18.34
C PHE A 414 11.92 -12.68 -18.76
N PRO A 415 11.05 -11.67 -18.92
CA PRO A 415 9.61 -11.89 -19.09
C PRO A 415 9.26 -12.56 -20.42
N THR A 416 10.12 -12.40 -21.42
CA THR A 416 9.98 -13.03 -22.74
C THR A 416 10.44 -14.49 -22.77
N LEU A 417 11.21 -14.93 -21.77
CA LEU A 417 11.64 -16.32 -21.64
C LEU A 417 10.59 -17.13 -20.87
N SER A 418 10.51 -18.42 -21.17
CA SER A 418 9.70 -19.37 -20.43
C SER A 418 10.20 -19.56 -18.98
N VAL A 419 9.36 -20.17 -18.15
CA VAL A 419 9.73 -20.59 -16.78
C VAL A 419 10.98 -21.47 -16.80
N ALA A 420 11.03 -22.48 -17.67
CA ALA A 420 12.17 -23.38 -17.78
C ALA A 420 13.45 -22.66 -18.22
N GLU A 421 13.36 -21.73 -19.16
CA GLU A 421 14.50 -20.93 -19.60
C GLU A 421 15.01 -19.99 -18.50
N ASN A 422 14.10 -19.36 -17.75
CA ASN A 422 14.49 -18.56 -16.58
C ASN A 422 15.23 -19.40 -15.54
N LEU A 423 14.77 -20.63 -15.24
CA LEU A 423 15.47 -21.52 -14.32
C LEU A 423 16.85 -21.94 -14.84
N ARG A 424 16.97 -22.24 -16.14
CA ARG A 424 18.26 -22.52 -16.78
C ARG A 424 19.24 -21.36 -16.65
N MET A 425 18.77 -20.11 -16.75
CA MET A 425 19.63 -18.94 -16.51
C MET A 425 20.20 -18.88 -15.09
N GLY A 426 19.53 -19.48 -14.11
CA GLY A 426 20.05 -19.61 -12.75
C GLY A 426 21.24 -20.57 -12.63
N GLY A 427 21.36 -21.53 -13.55
CA GLY A 427 22.46 -22.49 -13.61
C GLY A 427 23.67 -22.04 -14.44
N TYR A 428 23.74 -20.77 -14.85
CA TYR A 428 24.80 -20.27 -15.75
C TYR A 428 26.22 -20.44 -15.19
N ILE A 429 26.36 -20.59 -13.86
CA ILE A 429 27.64 -20.87 -13.23
C ILE A 429 28.14 -22.31 -13.49
N TYR A 430 27.27 -23.25 -13.83
CA TYR A 430 27.68 -24.63 -14.08
C TYR A 430 28.25 -24.78 -15.49
N SER A 431 29.27 -25.61 -15.62
CA SER A 431 29.86 -25.91 -16.93
C SER A 431 29.14 -27.09 -17.61
N SER A 432 28.46 -27.94 -16.84
CA SER A 432 27.75 -29.11 -17.35
C SER A 432 26.24 -28.88 -17.44
N PRO A 433 25.60 -29.16 -18.58
CA PRO A 433 24.14 -29.17 -18.69
C PRO A 433 23.46 -30.12 -17.69
N LYS A 434 24.15 -31.19 -17.27
CA LYS A 434 23.63 -32.14 -16.27
C LYS A 434 23.46 -31.49 -14.90
N GLU A 435 24.45 -30.70 -14.46
CA GLU A 435 24.41 -29.99 -13.17
C GLU A 435 23.28 -28.95 -13.15
N VAL A 436 23.09 -28.24 -14.27
CA VAL A 436 21.96 -27.31 -14.43
C VAL A 436 20.64 -28.05 -14.26
N GLN A 437 20.49 -29.21 -14.93
CA GLN A 437 19.26 -30.00 -14.88
C GLN A 437 18.99 -30.55 -13.47
N GLU A 438 20.01 -31.08 -12.79
CA GLU A 438 19.91 -31.53 -11.39
C GLU A 438 19.53 -30.39 -10.45
N GLY A 439 20.11 -29.20 -10.64
CA GLY A 439 19.75 -27.99 -9.89
C GLY A 439 18.29 -27.58 -10.10
N ILE A 440 17.79 -27.65 -11.33
CA ILE A 440 16.39 -27.37 -11.66
C ILE A 440 15.46 -28.38 -11.00
N GLU A 441 15.74 -29.68 -11.13
CA GLU A 441 14.93 -30.75 -10.52
C GLU A 441 14.84 -30.61 -9.00
N ARG A 442 15.97 -30.30 -8.36
CA ARG A 442 16.02 -30.00 -6.92
C ARG A 442 15.10 -28.84 -6.56
N VAL A 443 15.21 -27.71 -7.27
CA VAL A 443 14.41 -26.51 -6.99
C VAL A 443 12.92 -26.74 -7.23
N VAL A 444 12.56 -27.49 -8.28
CA VAL A 444 11.15 -27.81 -8.60
C VAL A 444 10.47 -28.57 -7.45
N ASN A 445 11.18 -29.39 -6.68
CA ASN A 445 10.63 -30.06 -5.50
C ASN A 445 10.16 -29.08 -4.41
N TYR A 446 10.82 -27.92 -4.31
CA TYR A 446 10.44 -26.87 -3.36
C TYR A 446 9.32 -25.98 -3.89
N PHE A 447 9.17 -25.86 -5.22
CA PHE A 447 8.17 -25.05 -5.91
C PHE A 447 7.31 -25.89 -6.89
N PRO A 448 6.41 -26.77 -6.41
CA PRO A 448 5.76 -27.80 -7.24
C PRO A 448 4.94 -27.26 -8.42
N TRP A 449 4.38 -26.06 -8.29
CA TRP A 449 3.58 -25.42 -9.35
C TRP A 449 4.39 -25.15 -10.63
N ILE A 450 5.72 -25.05 -10.53
CA ILE A 450 6.62 -24.78 -11.65
C ILE A 450 6.52 -25.88 -12.71
N THR A 451 6.38 -27.14 -12.28
CA THR A 451 6.36 -28.32 -13.17
C THR A 451 5.28 -28.21 -14.25
N GLU A 452 4.10 -27.71 -13.85
CA GLU A 452 2.94 -27.59 -14.73
C GLU A 452 3.05 -26.42 -15.72
N ARG A 453 4.02 -25.51 -15.51
CA ARG A 453 4.13 -24.23 -16.22
C ARG A 453 5.50 -23.99 -16.85
N LEU A 454 6.33 -25.02 -16.98
CA LEU A 454 7.69 -24.92 -17.53
C LEU A 454 7.77 -24.21 -18.89
N SER A 455 6.79 -24.40 -19.76
CA SER A 455 6.71 -23.77 -21.09
C SER A 455 6.05 -22.38 -21.10
N GLN A 456 5.45 -21.95 -20.00
CA GLN A 456 4.73 -20.67 -19.93
C GLN A 456 5.73 -19.50 -19.93
N PRO A 457 5.48 -18.42 -20.69
CA PRO A 457 6.29 -17.20 -20.62
C PRO A 457 6.19 -16.54 -19.24
N ALA A 458 7.33 -16.19 -18.65
CA ALA A 458 7.38 -15.62 -17.30
C ALA A 458 6.55 -14.33 -17.18
N GLY A 459 6.50 -13.49 -18.21
CA GLY A 459 5.73 -12.24 -18.21
C GLY A 459 4.21 -12.39 -18.09
N THR A 460 3.68 -13.62 -18.16
CA THR A 460 2.24 -13.90 -18.00
C THR A 460 1.88 -14.43 -16.61
N LEU A 461 2.87 -14.63 -15.74
CA LEU A 461 2.68 -15.10 -14.37
C LEU A 461 2.13 -13.99 -13.48
N SER A 462 1.42 -14.37 -12.41
CA SER A 462 1.05 -13.44 -11.35
C SER A 462 2.28 -12.91 -10.61
N GLY A 463 2.16 -11.76 -9.94
CA GLY A 463 3.27 -11.19 -9.15
C GLY A 463 3.87 -12.17 -8.14
N GLY A 464 3.02 -12.98 -7.50
CA GLY A 464 3.46 -14.03 -6.57
C GLY A 464 4.25 -15.15 -7.21
N GLU A 465 3.79 -15.63 -8.35
CA GLU A 465 4.48 -16.65 -9.14
C GLU A 465 5.80 -16.12 -9.70
N LEU A 466 5.85 -14.84 -10.11
CA LEU A 466 7.08 -14.18 -10.52
C LEU A 466 8.12 -14.16 -9.40
N GLN A 467 7.72 -13.81 -8.17
CA GLN A 467 8.66 -13.78 -7.04
C GLN A 467 9.16 -15.18 -6.67
N GLN A 468 8.28 -16.17 -6.68
CA GLN A 468 8.65 -17.56 -6.44
C GLN A 468 9.60 -18.08 -7.53
N LEU A 469 9.36 -17.73 -8.80
CA LEU A 469 10.26 -18.09 -9.90
C LEU A 469 11.62 -17.38 -9.80
N ALA A 470 11.67 -16.12 -9.39
CA ALA A 470 12.92 -15.39 -9.17
C ALA A 470 13.77 -16.04 -8.07
N THR A 471 13.12 -16.44 -6.97
CA THR A 471 13.74 -17.16 -5.85
C THR A 471 14.23 -18.54 -6.31
N ALA A 472 13.37 -19.30 -6.99
CA ALA A 472 13.69 -20.60 -7.56
C ALA A 472 14.91 -20.52 -8.49
N ARG A 473 14.96 -19.52 -9.38
CA ARG A 473 16.09 -19.27 -10.28
C ARG A 473 17.40 -19.06 -9.51
N ALA A 474 17.40 -18.22 -8.48
CA ALA A 474 18.60 -17.98 -7.68
C ALA A 474 19.07 -19.25 -6.95
N LEU A 475 18.13 -20.09 -6.52
CA LEU A 475 18.44 -21.36 -5.85
C LEU A 475 19.07 -22.39 -6.78
N VAL A 476 18.87 -22.33 -8.11
CA VAL A 476 19.52 -23.26 -9.04
C VAL A 476 21.04 -23.24 -8.86
N ALA A 477 21.63 -22.09 -8.53
CA ALA A 477 23.05 -21.91 -8.25
C ALA A 477 23.55 -22.50 -6.92
N GLN A 478 22.66 -23.11 -6.11
CA GLN A 478 22.96 -23.68 -4.79
C GLN A 478 23.76 -22.74 -3.87
N PRO A 479 23.24 -21.54 -3.58
CA PRO A 479 23.95 -20.58 -2.73
C PRO A 479 24.04 -21.09 -1.28
N GLU A 480 25.14 -20.74 -0.60
CA GLU A 480 25.29 -20.90 0.85
C GLU A 480 24.64 -19.74 1.62
N LEU A 481 24.64 -18.53 1.05
CA LEU A 481 23.87 -17.37 1.50
C LEU A 481 22.93 -16.91 0.40
N LEU A 482 21.64 -16.88 0.69
CA LEU A 482 20.63 -16.25 -0.15
C LEU A 482 20.23 -14.90 0.45
N MET A 483 20.55 -13.82 -0.26
CA MET A 483 20.07 -12.48 0.05
C MET A 483 18.83 -12.19 -0.79
N ILE A 484 17.76 -11.71 -0.14
CA ILE A 484 16.49 -11.44 -0.80
C ILE A 484 16.10 -9.98 -0.54
N ASP A 485 15.98 -9.20 -1.61
CA ASP A 485 15.57 -7.80 -1.58
C ASP A 485 14.07 -7.68 -1.90
N GLU A 486 13.29 -7.16 -0.94
CA GLU A 486 11.84 -6.90 -1.05
C GLU A 486 11.01 -8.13 -1.46
N LEU A 487 10.79 -9.03 -0.51
CA LEU A 487 10.12 -10.30 -0.75
C LEU A 487 8.60 -10.22 -0.75
N SER A 488 8.04 -9.28 0.02
CA SER A 488 6.61 -9.13 0.27
C SER A 488 5.90 -8.14 -0.66
N LEU A 489 6.63 -7.33 -1.42
CA LEU A 489 6.07 -6.18 -2.15
C LEU A 489 5.05 -6.63 -3.21
N GLY A 490 3.83 -6.12 -3.12
CA GLY A 490 2.76 -6.38 -4.08
C GLY A 490 2.19 -7.82 -4.05
N LEU A 491 2.55 -8.63 -3.05
CA LEU A 491 2.08 -10.00 -2.91
C LEU A 491 0.92 -10.14 -1.92
N ALA A 492 0.05 -11.11 -2.17
CA ALA A 492 -0.98 -11.52 -1.22
C ALA A 492 -0.35 -12.28 -0.03
N PRO A 493 -0.86 -12.14 1.21
CA PRO A 493 -0.28 -12.76 2.41
C PRO A 493 -0.06 -14.27 2.29
N VAL A 494 -1.02 -15.00 1.72
CA VAL A 494 -0.92 -16.46 1.51
C VAL A 494 0.26 -16.85 0.60
N VAL A 495 0.63 -15.99 -0.36
CA VAL A 495 1.76 -16.24 -1.26
C VAL A 495 3.07 -16.04 -0.51
N ILE A 496 3.11 -15.02 0.34
CA ILE A 496 4.25 -14.68 1.18
C ILE A 496 4.51 -15.82 2.18
N GLU A 497 3.48 -16.29 2.88
CA GLU A 497 3.56 -17.44 3.81
C GLU A 497 4.10 -18.68 3.10
N ARG A 498 3.55 -19.04 1.93
CA ARG A 498 4.04 -20.19 1.15
C ARG A 498 5.51 -20.04 0.74
N LEU A 499 5.94 -18.82 0.41
CA LEU A 499 7.33 -18.57 0.05
C LEU A 499 8.22 -18.74 1.28
N MET A 500 7.81 -18.22 2.44
CA MET A 500 8.52 -18.43 3.71
C MET A 500 8.59 -19.89 4.10
N ASP A 501 7.51 -20.65 3.97
CA ASP A 501 7.51 -22.09 4.26
C ASP A 501 8.53 -22.81 3.38
N THR A 502 8.66 -22.40 2.12
CA THR A 502 9.69 -22.93 1.22
C THR A 502 11.09 -22.53 1.64
N VAL A 503 11.32 -21.26 1.97
CA VAL A 503 12.62 -20.77 2.46
C VAL A 503 13.00 -21.44 3.79
N GLN A 504 12.03 -21.68 4.67
CA GLN A 504 12.20 -22.41 5.92
C GLN A 504 12.59 -23.87 5.67
N ARG A 505 11.90 -24.57 4.75
CA ARG A 505 12.29 -25.93 4.36
C ARG A 505 13.71 -25.98 3.80
N LEU A 506 14.09 -25.03 2.94
CA LEU A 506 15.47 -24.93 2.43
C LEU A 506 16.49 -24.70 3.53
N TRP A 507 16.16 -23.90 4.55
CA TRP A 507 17.02 -23.73 5.73
C TRP A 507 17.14 -25.03 6.55
N GLU A 508 16.03 -25.75 6.76
CA GLU A 508 16.02 -27.01 7.54
C GLU A 508 16.74 -28.16 6.81
N ASP A 509 16.48 -28.31 5.51
CA ASP A 509 16.91 -29.44 4.71
C ASP A 509 18.33 -29.24 4.11
N GLU A 510 18.73 -28.00 3.84
CA GLU A 510 19.97 -27.69 3.11
C GLU A 510 20.95 -26.76 3.83
N ASP A 511 20.69 -26.39 5.11
CA ASP A 511 21.55 -25.50 5.91
C ASP A 511 21.79 -24.13 5.22
N LEU A 512 20.80 -23.66 4.45
CA LEU A 512 20.85 -22.41 3.70
C LEU A 512 20.91 -21.21 4.65
N THR A 513 21.87 -20.30 4.48
CA THR A 513 21.91 -19.02 5.23
C THR A 513 21.05 -17.99 4.53
N ILE A 514 20.29 -17.18 5.27
CA ILE A 514 19.29 -16.28 4.70
C ILE A 514 19.45 -14.86 5.25
N LEU A 515 19.50 -13.88 4.35
CA LEU A 515 19.40 -12.45 4.68
C LEU A 515 18.22 -11.85 3.92
N ILE A 516 17.16 -11.50 4.64
CA ILE A 516 15.93 -10.93 4.09
C ILE A 516 15.95 -9.42 4.34
N VAL A 517 15.83 -8.65 3.27
CA VAL A 517 15.56 -7.21 3.33
C VAL A 517 14.07 -6.98 3.17
N GLU A 518 13.48 -6.33 4.16
CA GLU A 518 12.05 -6.05 4.16
C GLU A 518 11.72 -4.62 4.62
N GLN A 519 10.63 -4.09 4.07
CA GLN A 519 10.04 -2.84 4.54
C GLN A 519 9.01 -3.11 5.64
N GLN A 520 8.30 -4.25 5.57
CA GLN A 520 7.32 -4.65 6.57
C GLN A 520 7.99 -5.47 7.68
N ALA A 521 8.25 -4.81 8.82
CA ALA A 521 8.96 -5.39 9.95
C ALA A 521 8.23 -6.60 10.57
N SER A 522 6.90 -6.55 10.67
CA SER A 522 6.08 -7.61 11.28
C SER A 522 6.26 -8.96 10.60
N PHE A 523 6.48 -8.95 9.29
CA PHE A 523 6.68 -10.15 8.50
C PHE A 523 8.09 -10.75 8.71
N ALA A 524 9.16 -9.98 8.48
CA ALA A 524 10.53 -10.53 8.51
C ALA A 524 10.98 -10.96 9.91
N LEU A 525 10.54 -10.28 10.96
CA LEU A 525 10.89 -10.64 12.35
C LEU A 525 10.27 -11.97 12.78
N GLY A 526 9.21 -12.41 12.10
CA GLY A 526 8.55 -13.71 12.29
C GLY A 526 9.43 -14.91 11.94
N TYR A 527 10.35 -14.74 10.99
CA TYR A 527 11.08 -15.86 10.37
C TYR A 527 12.61 -15.76 10.55
N THR A 528 13.09 -14.79 11.34
CA THR A 528 14.51 -14.49 11.50
C THR A 528 14.96 -14.57 12.95
N ASP A 529 16.22 -14.90 13.15
CA ASP A 529 16.87 -15.05 14.45
C ASP A 529 17.43 -13.71 14.94
N ARG A 530 18.11 -12.99 14.04
CA ARG A 530 18.73 -11.68 14.28
C ARG A 530 18.18 -10.64 13.32
N ALA A 531 18.15 -9.39 13.75
CA ALA A 531 17.75 -8.26 12.93
C ALA A 531 18.75 -7.11 13.02
N TYR A 532 18.90 -6.42 11.90
CA TYR A 532 19.52 -5.11 11.80
C TYR A 532 18.44 -4.08 11.47
N PHE A 533 18.56 -2.89 12.07
CA PHE A 533 17.73 -1.74 11.72
C PHE A 533 18.60 -0.65 11.10
N LEU A 534 18.31 -0.29 9.86
CA LEU A 534 19.02 0.73 9.10
C LEU A 534 18.16 1.99 9.00
N GLU A 535 18.75 3.14 9.30
CA GLU A 535 18.08 4.44 9.20
C GLU A 535 19.07 5.47 8.64
N LYS A 536 18.68 6.13 7.53
CA LYS A 536 19.51 7.14 6.85
C LYS A 536 20.93 6.66 6.54
N GLY A 537 21.08 5.39 6.16
CA GLY A 537 22.37 4.81 5.78
C GLY A 537 23.26 4.38 6.95
N GLU A 538 22.76 4.39 8.18
CA GLU A 538 23.49 3.95 9.38
C GLU A 538 22.73 2.82 10.10
N VAL A 539 23.48 1.89 10.71
CA VAL A 539 22.89 0.83 11.55
C VAL A 539 22.55 1.41 12.92
N ARG A 540 21.26 1.41 13.26
CA ARG A 540 20.71 1.90 14.54
C ARG A 540 20.43 0.78 15.54
N TYR A 541 20.34 -0.46 15.06
CA TYR A 541 20.15 -1.62 15.91
C TYR A 541 20.80 -2.84 15.28
N GLU A 542 21.43 -3.64 16.13
CA GLU A 542 21.85 -5.00 15.88
C GLU A 542 21.45 -5.82 17.11
N GLY A 543 20.77 -6.94 16.90
CA GLY A 543 20.40 -7.84 17.99
C GLY A 543 19.31 -8.80 17.57
N SER A 544 18.80 -9.58 18.52
CA SER A 544 17.74 -10.56 18.22
C SER A 544 16.53 -9.92 17.56
N SER A 545 15.86 -10.64 16.65
CA SER A 545 14.62 -10.17 16.02
C SER A 545 13.53 -9.91 17.06
N ALA A 546 13.44 -10.75 18.10
CA ALA A 546 12.54 -10.54 19.22
C ALA A 546 12.83 -9.23 19.97
N GLY A 547 14.10 -8.91 20.21
CA GLY A 547 14.50 -7.67 20.86
C GLY A 547 14.16 -6.42 20.05
N LEU A 548 14.20 -6.48 18.72
CA LEU A 548 13.76 -5.37 17.88
C LEU A 548 12.24 -5.19 17.92
N ASN A 549 11.50 -6.30 18.02
CA ASN A 549 10.04 -6.27 18.16
C ASN A 549 9.58 -5.59 19.46
N GLU A 550 10.40 -5.66 20.51
CA GLU A 550 10.19 -4.98 21.79
C GLU A 550 10.65 -3.50 21.80
N ARG A 551 11.13 -2.97 20.66
CA ARG A 551 11.59 -1.59 20.49
C ARG A 551 10.62 -0.79 19.61
N PRO A 552 9.44 -0.44 20.14
CA PRO A 552 8.46 0.34 19.39
C PRO A 552 8.99 1.72 19.05
N ASP A 553 10.01 2.28 19.70
CA ASP A 553 10.64 3.53 19.31
C ASP A 553 11.34 3.47 17.94
N LEU A 554 12.03 2.36 17.65
CA LEU A 554 12.73 2.14 16.37
C LEU A 554 11.77 1.64 15.29
N LEU A 555 10.89 0.70 15.64
CA LEU A 555 9.87 0.24 14.72
C LEU A 555 8.89 1.37 14.40
N ARG A 556 8.58 2.25 15.36
CA ARG A 556 7.83 3.48 15.09
C ARG A 556 8.54 4.35 14.09
N SER A 557 9.87 4.44 13.96
CA SER A 557 10.45 5.25 12.88
C SER A 557 10.24 4.60 11.49
N VAL A 558 10.04 3.28 11.40
CA VAL A 558 9.48 2.66 10.18
C VAL A 558 8.04 3.12 9.92
N PHE A 559 7.25 3.26 10.99
CA PHE A 559 5.86 3.73 10.93
C PHE A 559 5.69 5.27 10.88
N LEU A 560 6.67 6.06 11.35
CA LEU A 560 6.63 7.49 11.70
C LEU A 560 7.76 8.31 11.07
N ALA A 561 8.79 7.75 10.45
CA ALA A 561 9.71 8.57 9.63
C ALA A 561 9.07 8.97 8.30
N GLY A 562 7.86 8.50 8.01
CA GLY A 562 6.89 9.18 7.13
C GLY A 562 6.09 10.31 7.82
N ALA A 563 6.25 10.52 9.13
CA ALA A 563 5.49 11.46 9.97
C ALA A 563 6.34 12.52 10.71
N SER A 564 7.68 12.37 10.84
CA SER A 564 8.49 13.27 11.70
C SER A 564 9.66 14.02 11.03
N ALA A 565 9.70 14.12 9.70
CA ALA A 565 10.68 14.99 9.00
C ALA A 565 10.11 16.38 8.63
N GLY A 566 9.01 16.84 9.26
CA GLY A 566 8.36 18.12 8.92
C GLY A 566 8.05 19.07 10.08
N PHE A 567 8.28 18.68 11.35
CA PHE A 567 8.02 19.58 12.48
C PHE A 567 9.22 19.66 13.42
N GLY A 568 10.07 20.67 13.20
CA GLY A 568 11.10 21.06 14.15
C GLY A 568 12.33 21.69 13.51
N GLY A 569 12.34 23.02 13.42
CA GLY A 569 13.50 23.81 13.03
C GLY A 569 13.08 25.21 12.60
N SER A 570 13.00 26.10 13.58
CA SER A 570 12.66 27.54 13.54
C SER A 570 13.12 28.33 12.33
#